data_AF-A0A6M8B816-F1
#
_entry.id   AF-A0A6M8B816-F1
#
_cell.length_a   1.000
_cell.length_b   1.000
_cell.length_c   1.000
_cell.angle_alpha   90.00
_cell.angle_beta   90.00
_cell.angle_gamma   90.00
#
_symmetry.space_group_name_H-M   'P 1'
#
loop_
_entity.id
_entity.type
_entity.pdbx_description
1 polymer ?
#
loop_
_entity_poly.entity_id
_entity_poly.type
_entity_poly.pdbx_seq_one_letter_code
_entity_poly.pdbx_strand_id
1 'polypeptide(L)'
;MSSLSVQRAAAKARSALGEGFASCFYDRVESALGVEVIVVPLSEDGYSLTLGGHKVIVVAATEHWYRSNFTLAHELGHFLVEGASSLGGQEAEDMANAFAADLLMPVERVGSVDWGRATAATVAQLCWELGVSTQALEVRLRYLRVTPGDEARSALAASTAALLRNSLASSVASPAEVSARVQYSARRRFPERVVTGLRRAVADGKAPQASLCWVLGLPSQEERDDDDEAVDPHGLDRNQAHEALATLRKHDRHVRPDGLRPDRQRPVGEAKTTWDAAP
;
A
#
# COMPACT_ATOMS: atom_id res chain seq x y z
N MET A 1 -9.75 21.18 -7.06
CA MET A 1 -10.32 19.85 -7.36
C MET A 1 -11.59 19.65 -6.53
N SER A 2 -12.67 19.09 -7.05
CA SER A 2 -13.94 18.98 -6.30
C SER A 2 -14.01 17.70 -5.45
N SER A 3 -14.62 17.74 -4.26
CA SER A 3 -14.87 16.54 -3.43
C SER A 3 -15.53 15.37 -4.21
N LEU A 4 -16.34 15.69 -5.23
CA LEU A 4 -16.98 14.70 -6.10
C LEU A 4 -16.01 13.88 -6.96
N SER A 5 -14.85 14.42 -7.36
CA SER A 5 -13.88 13.66 -8.16
C SER A 5 -13.16 12.61 -7.31
N VAL A 6 -12.82 12.97 -6.07
CA VAL A 6 -12.23 12.05 -5.09
C VAL A 6 -13.19 10.90 -4.76
N GLN A 7 -14.45 11.22 -4.46
CA GLN A 7 -15.50 10.23 -4.19
C GLN A 7 -15.70 9.26 -5.36
N ARG A 8 -15.73 9.77 -6.59
CA ARG A 8 -15.85 8.93 -7.80
C ARG A 8 -14.65 8.00 -7.98
N ALA A 9 -13.43 8.51 -7.76
CA ALA A 9 -12.22 7.70 -7.84
C ALA A 9 -12.24 6.60 -6.77
N ALA A 10 -12.61 6.93 -5.53
CA ALA A 10 -12.72 5.96 -4.43
C ALA A 10 -13.80 4.90 -4.71
N ALA A 11 -14.96 5.29 -5.24
CA ALA A 11 -16.02 4.36 -5.61
C ALA A 11 -15.59 3.40 -6.73
N LYS A 12 -14.91 3.91 -7.76
CA LYS A 12 -14.35 3.09 -8.85
C LYS A 12 -13.30 2.11 -8.33
N ALA A 13 -12.39 2.58 -7.47
CA ALA A 13 -11.38 1.73 -6.85
C ALA A 13 -12.02 0.64 -6.00
N ARG A 14 -13.02 0.96 -5.16
CA ARG A 14 -13.76 -0.03 -4.38
C ARG A 14 -14.42 -1.08 -5.26
N SER A 15 -15.07 -0.66 -6.34
CA SER A 15 -15.72 -1.58 -7.27
C SER A 15 -14.72 -2.55 -7.91
N ALA A 16 -13.51 -2.10 -8.22
CA ALA A 16 -12.45 -2.95 -8.77
C ALA A 16 -11.88 -3.92 -7.73
N LEU A 17 -11.71 -3.46 -6.48
CA LEU A 17 -11.17 -4.26 -5.38
C LEU A 17 -12.15 -5.35 -4.90
N GLY A 18 -13.45 -5.14 -5.09
CA GLY A 18 -14.51 -6.08 -4.75
C GLY A 18 -14.94 -6.04 -3.29
N GLU A 19 -15.96 -6.84 -2.94
CA GLU A 19 -16.48 -6.93 -1.58
C GLU A 19 -15.45 -7.56 -0.62
N GLY A 20 -15.39 -7.08 0.62
CA GLY A 20 -14.50 -7.61 1.64
C GLY A 20 -13.00 -7.37 1.37
N PHE A 21 -12.64 -6.51 0.41
CA PHE A 21 -11.24 -6.29 0.03
C PHE A 21 -10.32 -5.92 1.20
N ALA A 22 -10.84 -5.27 2.24
CA ALA A 22 -10.07 -4.79 3.38
C ALA A 22 -9.40 -5.91 4.21
N SER A 23 -9.82 -7.18 4.07
CA SER A 23 -9.16 -8.33 4.71
C SER A 23 -8.00 -8.92 3.90
N CYS A 24 -7.94 -8.61 2.60
CA CYS A 24 -6.93 -9.10 1.65
C CYS A 24 -6.41 -7.95 0.76
N PHE A 25 -6.25 -6.78 1.37
CA PHE A 25 -6.16 -5.53 0.62
C PHE A 25 -4.91 -5.47 -0.27
N TYR A 26 -3.77 -5.98 0.18
CA TYR A 26 -2.53 -6.01 -0.61
C TYR A 26 -2.72 -6.81 -1.91
N ASP A 27 -3.32 -7.99 -1.81
CA ASP A 27 -3.56 -8.88 -2.95
C ASP A 27 -4.58 -8.28 -3.93
N ARG A 28 -5.62 -7.61 -3.43
CA ARG A 28 -6.62 -6.95 -4.27
C ARG A 28 -6.04 -5.76 -5.02
N VAL A 29 -5.17 -4.98 -4.38
CA VAL A 29 -4.49 -3.85 -5.02
C VAL A 29 -3.58 -4.33 -6.15
N GLU A 30 -2.79 -5.39 -5.90
CA GLU A 30 -1.92 -5.96 -6.93
C GLU A 30 -2.72 -6.53 -8.10
N SER A 31 -3.70 -7.39 -7.82
CA SER A 31 -4.44 -8.11 -8.86
C SER A 31 -5.45 -7.25 -9.64
N ALA A 32 -6.11 -6.28 -8.98
CA ALA A 32 -7.16 -5.49 -9.61
C ALA A 32 -6.68 -4.12 -10.14
N LEU A 33 -5.64 -3.54 -9.52
CA LEU A 33 -5.18 -2.19 -9.85
C LEU A 33 -3.78 -2.15 -10.47
N GLY A 34 -3.04 -3.27 -10.46
CA GLY A 34 -1.68 -3.35 -11.00
C GLY A 34 -0.68 -2.49 -10.22
N VAL A 35 -0.97 -2.20 -8.95
CA VAL A 35 -0.08 -1.47 -8.04
C VAL A 35 0.58 -2.50 -7.12
N GLU A 36 1.91 -2.52 -7.11
CA GLU A 36 2.71 -3.46 -6.35
C GLU A 36 2.77 -3.06 -4.87
N VAL A 37 2.61 -4.02 -3.94
CA VAL A 37 2.63 -3.75 -2.49
C VAL A 37 3.81 -4.46 -1.83
N ILE A 38 4.68 -3.68 -1.21
CA ILE A 38 5.81 -4.17 -0.41
C ILE A 38 5.52 -3.92 1.06
N VAL A 39 5.72 -4.94 1.89
CA VAL A 39 5.54 -4.85 3.34
C VAL A 39 6.88 -5.13 4.00
N VAL A 40 7.43 -4.15 4.70
CA VAL A 40 8.74 -4.26 5.37
C VAL A 40 8.73 -3.45 6.67
N PRO A 41 9.62 -3.74 7.64
CA PRO A 41 9.79 -2.87 8.80
C PRO A 41 10.21 -1.47 8.34
N LEU A 42 9.43 -0.46 8.70
CA LEU A 42 9.67 0.96 8.39
C LEU A 42 9.57 1.79 9.67
N SER A 43 10.28 2.92 9.69
CA SER A 43 10.12 3.94 10.74
C SER A 43 8.91 4.87 10.50
N GLU A 44 8.52 5.03 9.23
CA GLU A 44 7.30 5.73 8.80
C GLU A 44 6.17 4.74 8.47
N ASP A 45 4.94 5.24 8.30
CA ASP A 45 3.78 4.37 8.03
C ASP A 45 3.83 3.73 6.62
N GLY A 46 4.34 4.46 5.63
CA GLY A 46 4.48 4.00 4.24
C GLY A 46 4.75 5.13 3.26
N TYR A 47 4.99 4.77 2.00
CA TYR A 47 5.17 5.73 0.90
C TYR A 47 4.93 5.06 -0.46
N SER A 48 4.68 5.88 -1.47
CA SER A 48 4.54 5.46 -2.87
C SER A 48 5.68 5.96 -3.76
N LEU A 49 5.97 5.19 -4.81
CA LEU A 49 6.96 5.52 -5.83
C LEU A 49 6.66 4.83 -7.16
N THR A 50 7.27 5.32 -8.24
CA THR A 50 7.29 4.61 -9.52
C THR A 50 8.69 4.04 -9.76
N LEU A 51 8.77 2.71 -9.94
CA LEU A 51 10.02 1.99 -10.14
C LEU A 51 9.96 1.19 -11.44
N GLY A 52 10.81 1.54 -12.43
CA GLY A 52 10.86 0.80 -13.71
C GLY A 52 9.53 0.85 -14.49
N GLY A 53 8.72 1.89 -14.31
CA GLY A 53 7.38 1.98 -14.92
C GLY A 53 6.27 1.32 -14.09
N HIS A 54 6.59 0.66 -12.98
CA HIS A 54 5.63 0.06 -12.06
C HIS A 54 5.28 1.03 -10.92
N LYS A 55 3.99 1.13 -10.59
CA LYS A 55 3.54 1.82 -9.37
C LYS A 55 3.77 0.88 -8.19
N VAL A 56 4.50 1.35 -7.19
CA VAL A 56 4.85 0.59 -5.99
C VAL A 56 4.39 1.39 -4.78
N ILE A 57 3.79 0.70 -3.82
CA ILE A 57 3.50 1.21 -2.49
C ILE A 57 4.27 0.35 -1.49
N VAL A 58 5.01 1.01 -0.61
CA VAL A 58 5.69 0.38 0.51
C VAL A 58 4.91 0.74 1.77
N VAL A 59 4.50 -0.27 2.55
CA VAL A 59 3.81 -0.08 3.82
C VAL A 59 4.60 -0.71 4.96
N ALA A 60 4.50 -0.10 6.13
CA ALA A 60 5.12 -0.64 7.33
C ALA A 60 4.52 -2.00 7.71
N ALA A 61 5.40 -2.96 8.00
CA ALA A 61 5.04 -4.20 8.64
C ALA A 61 4.62 -3.92 10.09
N THR A 62 3.35 -4.13 10.40
CA THR A 62 2.80 -3.85 11.74
C THR A 62 1.65 -4.80 12.07
N GLU A 63 1.45 -5.05 13.36
CA GLU A 63 0.29 -5.80 13.86
C GLU A 63 -1.02 -5.01 13.76
N HIS A 64 -0.93 -3.70 13.52
CA HIS A 64 -2.07 -2.80 13.38
C HIS A 64 -2.57 -2.76 11.94
N TRP A 65 -3.20 -3.84 11.47
CA TRP A 65 -3.74 -3.96 10.09
C TRP A 65 -4.61 -2.78 9.66
N TYR A 66 -5.33 -2.15 10.58
CA TYR A 66 -6.16 -0.97 10.29
C TYR A 66 -5.34 0.27 9.93
N ARG A 67 -4.10 0.39 10.44
CA ARG A 67 -3.18 1.46 10.04
C ARG A 67 -2.64 1.16 8.66
N SER A 68 -2.15 -0.06 8.41
CA SER A 68 -1.65 -0.45 7.09
C SER A 68 -2.70 -0.30 5.98
N ASN A 69 -3.96 -0.63 6.28
CA ASN A 69 -5.06 -0.43 5.34
C ASN A 69 -5.28 1.05 5.02
N PHE A 70 -5.29 1.92 6.04
CA PHE A 70 -5.47 3.35 5.81
C PHE A 70 -4.30 3.95 5.05
N THR A 71 -3.06 3.59 5.40
CA THR A 71 -1.85 4.00 4.67
C THR A 71 -1.89 3.55 3.22
N LEU A 72 -2.20 2.28 2.95
CA LEU A 72 -2.31 1.79 1.58
C LEU A 72 -3.38 2.54 0.78
N ALA A 73 -4.54 2.79 1.38
CA ALA A 73 -5.60 3.56 0.76
C ALA A 73 -5.18 5.01 0.49
N HIS A 74 -4.44 5.63 1.40
CA HIS A 74 -3.88 6.97 1.24
C HIS A 74 -2.92 7.02 0.06
N GLU A 75 -1.94 6.11 0.00
CA GLU A 75 -0.97 6.03 -1.09
C GLU A 75 -1.61 5.74 -2.45
N LEU A 76 -2.69 4.95 -2.48
CA LEU A 76 -3.50 4.77 -3.69
C LEU A 76 -4.16 6.08 -4.16
N GLY A 77 -4.53 6.96 -3.23
CA GLY A 77 -5.09 8.28 -3.55
C GLY A 77 -4.15 9.10 -4.43
N HIS A 78 -2.85 9.11 -4.12
CA HIS A 78 -1.83 9.77 -4.94
C HIS A 78 -1.74 9.21 -6.37
N PHE A 79 -2.03 7.93 -6.57
CA PHE A 79 -1.95 7.28 -7.88
C PHE A 79 -3.23 7.29 -8.70
N LEU A 80 -4.39 7.31 -8.05
CA LEU A 80 -5.68 7.06 -8.70
C LEU A 80 -6.53 8.31 -8.88
N VAL A 81 -6.28 9.36 -8.10
CA VAL A 81 -7.02 10.61 -8.27
C VAL A 81 -6.40 11.43 -9.40
N GLU A 82 -7.20 11.69 -10.44
CA GLU A 82 -6.79 12.49 -11.59
C GLU A 82 -6.38 13.90 -11.15
N GLY A 83 -5.22 14.36 -11.61
CA GLY A 83 -4.68 15.68 -11.26
C GLY A 83 -3.99 15.74 -9.89
N ALA A 84 -3.85 14.62 -9.17
CA ALA A 84 -3.13 14.59 -7.88
C ALA A 84 -1.71 15.17 -7.97
N SER A 85 -0.99 14.89 -9.07
CA SER A 85 0.37 15.40 -9.32
C SER A 85 0.46 16.91 -9.56
N SER A 86 -0.67 17.60 -9.73
CA SER A 86 -0.73 19.06 -9.92
C SER A 86 -1.06 19.83 -8.66
N LEU A 87 -1.36 19.12 -7.55
CA LEU A 87 -1.67 19.73 -6.26
C LEU A 87 -0.37 20.09 -5.50
N GLY A 88 -0.44 21.12 -4.67
CA GLY A 88 0.62 21.41 -3.69
C GLY A 88 0.66 20.33 -2.61
N GLY A 89 1.78 20.24 -1.87
CA GLY A 89 2.02 19.17 -0.89
C GLY A 89 0.83 18.94 0.05
N GLN A 90 0.43 19.93 0.84
CA GLN A 90 -0.69 19.78 1.79
C GLN A 90 -2.02 19.44 1.10
N GLU A 91 -2.30 20.03 -0.07
CA GLU A 91 -3.54 19.74 -0.81
C GLU A 91 -3.58 18.29 -1.32
N ALA A 92 -2.41 17.76 -1.74
CA ALA A 92 -2.27 16.37 -2.15
C ALA A 92 -2.48 15.42 -0.97
N GLU A 93 -1.93 15.72 0.20
CA GLU A 93 -2.12 14.95 1.44
C GLU A 93 -3.59 14.94 1.89
N ASP A 94 -4.23 16.11 1.90
CA ASP A 94 -5.65 16.23 2.28
C ASP A 94 -6.56 15.46 1.30
N MET A 95 -6.23 15.51 0.01
CA MET A 95 -6.92 14.74 -1.03
C MET A 95 -6.72 13.23 -0.83
N ALA A 96 -5.49 12.78 -0.56
CA ALA A 96 -5.19 11.36 -0.34
C ALA A 96 -5.90 10.82 0.92
N ASN A 97 -5.95 11.62 1.99
CA ASN A 97 -6.73 11.32 3.19
C ASN A 97 -8.24 11.23 2.90
N ALA A 98 -8.78 12.16 2.11
CA ALA A 98 -10.18 12.13 1.69
C ALA A 98 -10.48 10.89 0.83
N PHE A 99 -9.59 10.55 -0.11
CA PHE A 99 -9.69 9.33 -0.92
C PHE A 99 -9.69 8.08 -0.05
N ALA A 100 -8.76 7.98 0.91
CA ALA A 100 -8.67 6.84 1.82
C ALA A 100 -9.95 6.66 2.66
N ALA A 101 -10.44 7.75 3.24
CA ALA A 101 -11.69 7.75 3.99
C ALA A 101 -12.89 7.37 3.12
N ASP A 102 -12.98 7.91 1.90
CA ASP A 102 -14.05 7.59 0.96
C ASP A 102 -13.93 6.20 0.36
N LEU A 103 -12.75 5.56 0.33
CA LEU A 103 -12.52 4.19 -0.15
C LEU A 103 -12.86 3.15 0.92
N LEU A 104 -12.39 3.36 2.15
CA LEU A 104 -12.57 2.42 3.26
C LEU A 104 -13.91 2.61 3.97
N MET A 105 -14.40 3.84 4.08
CA MET A 105 -15.60 4.17 4.86
C MET A 105 -16.63 4.94 4.00
N PRO A 106 -17.30 4.26 3.04
CA PRO A 106 -18.29 4.92 2.18
C PRO A 106 -19.38 5.61 2.97
N VAL A 107 -19.85 6.76 2.47
CA VAL A 107 -20.94 7.53 3.08
C VAL A 107 -22.18 6.65 3.26
N GLU A 108 -22.50 5.84 2.25
CA GLU A 108 -23.68 4.97 2.24
C GLU A 108 -23.58 3.91 3.34
N ARG A 109 -22.40 3.32 3.53
CA ARG A 109 -22.20 2.29 4.56
C ARG A 109 -22.21 2.89 5.96
N VAL A 110 -21.46 3.97 6.18
CA VAL A 110 -21.40 4.62 7.51
C VAL A 110 -22.76 5.23 7.86
N GLY A 111 -23.45 5.83 6.89
CA GLY A 111 -24.76 6.45 7.08
C GLY A 111 -25.92 5.46 7.27
N SER A 112 -25.75 4.18 6.89
CA SER A 112 -26.77 3.15 7.09
C SER A 112 -26.95 2.69 8.54
N VAL A 113 -26.03 3.08 9.43
CA VAL A 113 -26.01 2.67 10.84
C VAL A 113 -26.82 3.63 11.68
N ASP A 114 -27.70 3.11 12.55
CA ASP A 114 -28.37 3.90 13.59
C ASP A 114 -27.38 4.23 14.71
N TRP A 115 -26.58 5.28 14.50
CA TRP A 115 -25.55 5.72 15.45
C TRP A 115 -26.09 6.17 16.80
N GLY A 116 -27.37 6.53 16.89
CA GLY A 116 -28.01 6.88 18.17
C GLY A 116 -28.18 5.65 19.08
N ARG A 117 -28.27 4.46 18.49
CA ARG A 117 -28.43 3.18 19.19
C ARG A 117 -27.25 2.22 18.99
N ALA A 118 -26.21 2.65 18.28
CA ALA A 118 -25.04 1.84 18.03
C ALA A 118 -24.34 1.48 19.35
N THR A 119 -24.07 0.19 19.50
CA THR A 119 -23.38 -0.38 20.66
C THR A 119 -21.87 -0.48 20.40
N ALA A 120 -21.09 -0.81 21.43
CA ALA A 120 -19.67 -1.11 21.26
C ALA A 120 -19.44 -2.26 20.25
N ALA A 121 -20.31 -3.26 20.24
CA ALA A 121 -20.27 -4.36 19.27
C ALA A 121 -20.49 -3.88 17.83
N THR A 122 -21.38 -2.90 17.63
CA THR A 122 -21.62 -2.28 16.31
C THR A 122 -20.35 -1.58 15.80
N VAL A 123 -19.69 -0.80 16.67
CA VAL A 123 -18.44 -0.11 16.33
C VAL A 123 -17.33 -1.12 16.03
N ALA A 124 -17.18 -2.16 16.87
CA ALA A 124 -16.18 -3.22 16.67
C ALA A 124 -16.36 -3.94 15.33
N GLN A 125 -17.60 -4.29 15.00
CA GLN A 125 -17.93 -4.92 13.72
C GLN A 125 -17.60 -4.00 12.53
N LEU A 126 -17.92 -2.72 12.59
CA LEU A 126 -17.59 -1.77 11.51
C LEU A 126 -16.08 -1.59 11.35
N CYS A 127 -15.33 -1.43 12.44
CA CYS A 127 -13.86 -1.36 12.39
C CYS A 127 -13.27 -2.62 11.75
N TRP A 128 -13.79 -3.80 12.10
CA TRP A 128 -13.39 -5.07 11.51
C TRP A 128 -13.71 -5.13 10.01
N GLU A 129 -14.97 -4.96 9.62
CA GLU A 129 -15.42 -5.11 8.23
C GLU A 129 -14.78 -4.09 7.29
N LEU A 130 -14.75 -2.82 7.69
CA LEU A 130 -14.19 -1.73 6.89
C LEU A 130 -12.66 -1.70 6.91
N GLY A 131 -12.04 -2.40 7.87
CA GLY A 131 -10.60 -2.44 7.96
C GLY A 131 -9.98 -1.15 8.51
N VAL A 132 -10.63 -0.47 9.45
CA VAL A 132 -10.24 0.86 9.95
C VAL A 132 -10.15 0.94 11.48
N SER A 133 -9.43 1.94 11.99
CA SER A 133 -9.31 2.20 13.42
C SER A 133 -10.55 2.90 13.97
N THR A 134 -10.71 2.84 15.30
CA THR A 134 -11.71 3.63 16.04
C THR A 134 -11.54 5.13 15.78
N GLN A 135 -10.29 5.61 15.76
CA GLN A 135 -9.96 7.00 15.47
C GLN A 135 -10.36 7.42 14.04
N ALA A 136 -10.06 6.59 13.02
CA ALA A 136 -10.42 6.89 11.64
C ALA A 136 -11.95 6.96 11.47
N LEU A 137 -12.66 6.04 12.11
CA LEU A 137 -14.13 6.02 12.11
C LEU A 137 -14.72 7.22 12.85
N GLU A 138 -14.16 7.63 13.99
CA GLU A 138 -14.57 8.84 14.71
C GLU A 138 -14.39 10.11 13.86
N VAL A 139 -13.22 10.25 13.21
CA VAL A 139 -12.95 11.36 12.27
C VAL A 139 -13.98 11.35 11.15
N ARG A 140 -14.30 10.18 10.59
CA ARG A 140 -15.30 10.04 9.53
C ARG A 140 -16.70 10.45 9.99
N LEU A 141 -17.12 10.07 11.19
CA LEU A 141 -18.42 10.49 11.72
C LEU A 141 -18.50 12.00 11.93
N ARG A 142 -17.44 12.62 12.46
CA ARG A 142 -17.37 14.09 12.58
C ARG A 142 -17.46 14.77 11.22
N TYR A 143 -16.74 14.26 10.22
CA TYR A 143 -16.82 14.77 8.84
C TYR A 143 -18.24 14.68 8.26
N LEU A 144 -18.92 13.56 8.49
CA LEU A 144 -20.31 13.34 8.06
C LEU A 144 -21.35 14.01 8.97
N ARG A 145 -20.92 14.72 10.02
CA ARG A 145 -21.78 15.38 11.02
C ARG A 145 -22.77 14.42 11.69
N VAL A 146 -22.34 13.19 11.90
CA VAL A 146 -23.11 12.15 12.60
C VAL A 146 -22.76 12.17 14.08
N THR A 147 -23.78 12.25 14.93
CA THR A 147 -23.62 12.24 16.38
C THR A 147 -23.96 10.86 16.94
N PRO A 148 -22.97 10.08 17.41
CA PRO A 148 -23.23 8.79 18.05
C PRO A 148 -23.84 8.95 19.44
N GLY A 149 -24.60 7.95 19.87
CA GLY A 149 -25.01 7.78 21.27
C GLY A 149 -23.81 7.51 22.19
N ASP A 150 -24.05 7.52 23.50
CA ASP A 150 -22.99 7.48 24.51
C ASP A 150 -22.14 6.21 24.43
N GLU A 151 -22.76 5.05 24.24
CA GLU A 151 -22.04 3.77 24.15
C GLU A 151 -21.08 3.73 22.95
N ALA A 152 -21.57 4.09 21.75
CA ALA A 152 -20.72 4.19 20.56
C ALA A 152 -19.62 5.23 20.73
N ARG A 153 -19.89 6.38 21.38
CA ARG A 153 -18.88 7.39 21.67
C ARG A 153 -17.77 6.85 22.58
N SER A 154 -18.13 6.14 23.65
CA SER A 154 -17.16 5.47 24.52
C SER A 154 -16.35 4.41 23.78
N ALA A 155 -16.98 3.64 22.88
CA ALA A 155 -16.30 2.66 22.05
C ALA A 155 -15.30 3.29 21.07
N LEU A 156 -15.65 4.41 20.44
CA LEU A 156 -14.78 5.16 19.53
C LEU A 156 -13.57 5.78 20.25
N ALA A 157 -13.72 6.15 21.52
CA ALA A 157 -12.63 6.68 22.34
C ALA A 157 -11.64 5.60 22.81
N ALA A 158 -12.03 4.32 22.78
CA ALA A 158 -11.14 3.21 23.15
C ALA A 158 -10.10 2.94 22.06
N SER A 159 -8.99 2.30 22.45
CA SER A 159 -8.03 1.77 21.47
C SER A 159 -8.70 0.68 20.64
N THR A 160 -8.38 0.63 19.35
CA THR A 160 -8.98 -0.35 18.44
C THR A 160 -8.73 -1.78 18.91
N ALA A 161 -7.54 -2.09 19.43
CA ALA A 161 -7.24 -3.40 20.00
C ALA A 161 -8.09 -3.74 21.23
N ALA A 162 -8.36 -2.78 22.12
CA ALA A 162 -9.22 -3.00 23.29
C ALA A 162 -10.68 -3.19 22.87
N LEU A 163 -11.18 -2.37 21.94
CA LEU A 163 -12.54 -2.49 21.41
C LEU A 163 -12.77 -3.87 20.78
N LEU A 164 -11.88 -4.30 19.88
CA LEU A 164 -12.03 -5.59 19.20
C LEU A 164 -12.00 -6.76 20.19
N ARG A 165 -11.09 -6.73 21.17
CA ARG A 165 -10.97 -7.78 22.20
C ARG A 165 -12.25 -7.91 23.05
N ASN A 166 -12.86 -6.78 23.40
CA ASN A 166 -13.95 -6.75 24.38
C ASN A 166 -15.34 -6.80 23.74
N SER A 167 -15.47 -6.46 22.46
CA SER A 167 -16.77 -6.19 21.84
C SER A 167 -16.97 -6.80 20.46
N LEU A 168 -15.92 -7.37 19.82
CA LEU A 168 -16.10 -8.10 18.57
C LEU A 168 -16.72 -9.47 18.87
N ALA A 169 -17.94 -9.68 18.38
CA ALA A 169 -18.62 -10.96 18.54
C ALA A 169 -17.88 -12.06 17.75
N SER A 170 -17.75 -13.25 18.36
CA SER A 170 -17.12 -14.41 17.68
C SER A 170 -17.88 -14.89 16.45
N SER A 171 -19.15 -14.50 16.29
CA SER A 171 -19.92 -14.71 15.05
C SER A 171 -19.51 -13.80 13.90
N VAL A 172 -18.82 -12.69 14.19
CA VAL A 172 -18.28 -11.76 13.18
C VAL A 172 -16.86 -12.15 12.79
N ALA A 173 -16.03 -12.47 13.79
CA ALA A 173 -14.69 -12.99 13.57
C ALA A 173 -14.25 -13.84 14.77
N SER A 174 -13.73 -15.02 14.47
CA SER A 174 -13.04 -15.86 15.44
C SER A 174 -11.69 -15.23 15.86
N PRO A 175 -11.16 -15.60 17.04
CA PRO A 175 -9.82 -15.20 17.45
C PRO A 175 -8.74 -15.57 16.42
N ALA A 176 -8.89 -16.71 15.74
CA ALA A 176 -7.98 -17.15 14.70
C ALA A 176 -7.97 -16.21 13.47
N GLU A 177 -9.13 -15.69 13.06
CA GLU A 177 -9.22 -14.72 11.97
C GLU A 177 -8.59 -13.38 12.35
N VAL A 178 -8.78 -12.93 13.59
CA VAL A 178 -8.11 -11.73 14.11
C VAL A 178 -6.60 -11.90 14.08
N SER A 179 -6.08 -13.03 14.59
CA SER A 179 -4.66 -13.35 14.54
C SER A 179 -4.13 -13.47 13.11
N ALA A 180 -4.88 -14.08 12.19
CA ALA A 180 -4.50 -14.18 10.79
C ALA A 180 -4.36 -12.80 10.13
N ARG A 181 -5.24 -11.85 10.46
CA ARG A 181 -5.16 -10.49 9.93
C ARG A 181 -3.98 -9.69 10.49
N VAL A 182 -3.67 -9.88 11.77
CA VAL A 182 -2.45 -9.34 12.40
C VAL A 182 -1.20 -9.88 11.70
N GLN A 183 -1.13 -11.20 11.49
CA GLN A 183 -0.02 -11.82 10.77
C GLN A 183 0.07 -11.34 9.32
N TYR A 184 -1.07 -11.16 8.65
CA TYR A 184 -1.12 -10.66 7.27
C TYR A 184 -0.48 -9.28 7.13
N SER A 185 -0.79 -8.33 8.03
CA SER A 185 -0.23 -6.97 7.96
C SER A 185 1.21 -6.87 8.47
N ALA A 186 1.61 -7.76 9.38
CA ALA A 186 2.97 -7.78 9.94
C ALA A 186 3.96 -8.59 9.09
N ARG A 187 3.48 -9.44 8.17
CA ARG A 187 4.34 -10.32 7.38
C ARG A 187 5.08 -9.53 6.30
N ARG A 188 6.41 -9.59 6.35
CA ARG A 188 7.28 -9.12 5.28
C ARG A 188 6.87 -9.73 3.94
N ARG A 189 6.69 -8.90 2.92
CA ARG A 189 6.19 -9.28 1.59
C ARG A 189 6.86 -8.45 0.50
N PHE A 190 7.14 -9.10 -0.62
CA PHE A 190 7.51 -8.45 -1.87
C PHE A 190 6.68 -9.03 -3.03
N PRO A 191 6.37 -8.22 -4.06
CA PRO A 191 5.74 -8.70 -5.28
C PRO A 191 6.58 -9.79 -5.96
N GLU A 192 5.91 -10.77 -6.57
CA GLU A 192 6.57 -11.90 -7.24
C GLU A 192 7.58 -11.44 -8.31
N ARG A 193 7.26 -10.39 -9.06
CA ARG A 193 8.15 -9.80 -10.06
C ARG A 193 9.47 -9.34 -9.43
N VAL A 194 9.41 -8.68 -8.28
CA VAL A 194 10.58 -8.17 -7.56
C VAL A 194 11.45 -9.34 -7.10
N VAL A 195 10.84 -10.37 -6.50
CA VAL A 195 11.54 -11.57 -6.03
C VAL A 195 12.20 -12.32 -7.21
N THR A 196 11.45 -12.52 -8.30
CA THR A 196 11.93 -13.23 -9.49
C THR A 196 13.06 -12.48 -10.20
N GLY A 197 12.91 -11.16 -10.36
CA GLY A 197 13.95 -10.30 -10.92
C GLY A 197 15.23 -10.35 -10.10
N LEU A 198 15.11 -10.29 -8.77
CA LEU A 198 16.26 -10.38 -7.87
C LEU A 198 16.93 -11.76 -7.92
N ARG A 199 16.17 -12.86 -7.95
CA ARG A 199 16.73 -14.22 -8.14
C ARG A 199 17.58 -14.32 -9.40
N ARG A 200 17.12 -13.76 -10.52
CA ARG A 200 17.88 -13.73 -11.78
C ARG A 200 19.13 -12.87 -11.67
N ALA A 201 19.01 -11.67 -11.09
CA ALA A 201 20.15 -10.77 -10.92
C ALA A 201 21.24 -11.40 -10.05
N VAL A 202 20.89 -12.15 -9.00
CA VAL A 202 21.85 -12.88 -8.17
C VAL A 202 22.50 -14.03 -8.96
N ALA A 203 21.71 -14.83 -9.69
CA ALA A 203 22.24 -15.91 -10.53
C ALA A 203 23.23 -15.41 -11.60
N ASP A 204 22.99 -14.20 -12.13
CA ASP A 204 23.86 -13.53 -13.10
C ASP A 204 25.08 -12.83 -12.46
N GLY A 205 25.24 -12.87 -11.13
CA GLY A 205 26.29 -12.15 -10.41
C GLY A 205 26.13 -10.62 -10.40
N LYS A 206 24.94 -10.13 -10.76
CA LYS A 206 24.59 -8.70 -10.83
C LYS A 206 24.01 -8.16 -9.52
N ALA A 207 23.67 -9.01 -8.56
CA ALA A 207 23.19 -8.59 -7.25
C ALA A 207 23.78 -9.49 -6.14
N PRO A 208 23.98 -8.98 -4.92
CA PRO A 208 24.42 -9.78 -3.79
C PRO A 208 23.38 -10.83 -3.37
N GLN A 209 23.81 -12.04 -3.00
CA GLN A 209 22.96 -13.07 -2.40
C GLN A 209 22.26 -12.56 -1.11
N ALA A 210 22.94 -11.70 -0.35
CA ALA A 210 22.40 -11.09 0.87
C ALA A 210 21.09 -10.31 0.61
N SER A 211 20.99 -9.60 -0.52
CA SER A 211 19.77 -8.88 -0.90
C SER A 211 18.60 -9.84 -1.11
N LEU A 212 18.85 -11.01 -1.73
CA LEU A 212 17.83 -12.04 -1.92
C LEU A 212 17.43 -12.68 -0.59
N CYS A 213 18.38 -12.98 0.29
CA CYS A 213 18.08 -13.50 1.63
C CYS A 213 17.18 -12.53 2.41
N TRP A 214 17.51 -11.24 2.41
CA TRP A 214 16.73 -10.22 3.09
C TRP A 214 15.29 -10.11 2.56
N VAL A 215 15.11 -10.09 1.23
CA VAL A 215 13.79 -10.09 0.57
C VAL A 215 12.97 -11.33 0.95
N LEU A 216 13.62 -12.49 1.05
CA LEU A 216 12.97 -13.75 1.42
C LEU A 216 12.77 -13.91 2.94
N GLY A 217 13.29 -12.98 3.76
CA GLY A 217 13.28 -13.11 5.21
C GLY A 217 14.15 -14.25 5.72
N LEU A 218 15.19 -14.63 4.97
CA LEU A 218 16.16 -15.64 5.36
C LEU A 218 17.31 -14.98 6.13
N PRO A 219 17.86 -15.67 7.15
CA PRO A 219 19.03 -15.19 7.87
C PRO A 219 20.20 -15.00 6.91
N SER A 220 21.00 -13.97 7.17
CA SER A 220 22.21 -13.73 6.39
C SER A 220 23.23 -14.86 6.61
N GLN A 221 24.11 -15.16 5.64
CA GLN A 221 25.13 -16.21 5.82
C GLN A 221 26.13 -15.88 6.95
N GLU A 222 26.22 -14.61 7.37
CA GLU A 222 27.07 -14.14 8.47
C GLU A 222 26.44 -14.43 9.86
N GLU A 223 25.12 -14.65 9.96
CA GLU A 223 24.44 -15.05 11.21
C GLU A 223 24.58 -16.55 11.53
N ARG A 224 25.40 -17.30 10.78
CA ARG A 224 25.64 -18.73 11.03
C ARG A 224 26.85 -19.01 11.91
N ASP A 225 27.73 -18.04 12.09
CA ASP A 225 28.93 -18.17 12.91
C ASP A 225 28.85 -17.15 14.06
N ASP A 226 28.56 -17.69 15.24
CA ASP A 226 28.59 -17.10 16.58
C ASP A 226 27.55 -16.02 16.98
N ASP A 227 26.91 -16.34 18.12
CA ASP A 227 26.12 -15.55 19.05
C ASP A 227 24.65 -15.16 18.76
N ASP A 228 23.84 -15.52 19.76
CA ASP A 228 22.40 -15.36 19.96
C ASP A 228 22.00 -13.87 20.16
N GLU A 229 22.52 -12.96 19.34
CA GLU A 229 22.09 -11.55 19.35
C GLU A 229 20.99 -11.33 18.31
N ALA A 230 19.77 -11.17 18.81
CA ALA A 230 18.64 -10.68 18.02
C ALA A 230 19.02 -9.39 17.31
N VAL A 231 19.12 -9.44 15.97
CA VAL A 231 19.32 -8.27 15.12
C VAL A 231 18.27 -7.22 15.46
N ASP A 232 18.74 -6.04 15.86
CA ASP A 232 17.95 -4.89 16.24
C ASP A 232 16.87 -4.58 15.18
N PRO A 233 15.57 -4.53 15.55
CA PRO A 233 14.46 -4.28 14.64
C PRO A 233 14.33 -2.79 14.27
N HIS A 234 15.44 -2.08 14.10
CA HIS A 234 15.41 -0.71 13.62
C HIS A 234 14.76 -0.69 12.22
N GLY A 235 13.54 -0.16 12.15
CA GLY A 235 12.78 -0.03 10.92
C GLY A 235 13.59 0.76 9.89
N LEU A 236 13.54 0.34 8.63
CA LEU A 236 14.24 1.04 7.58
C LEU A 236 13.62 2.43 7.42
N ASP A 237 14.46 3.46 7.33
CA ASP A 237 13.98 4.75 6.87
C ASP A 237 13.65 4.72 5.36
N ARG A 238 12.96 5.76 4.89
CA ARG A 238 12.58 5.89 3.48
C ARG A 238 13.74 5.68 2.53
N ASN A 239 14.89 6.29 2.82
CA ASN A 239 16.05 6.29 1.94
C ASN A 239 16.71 4.93 1.92
N GLN A 240 16.82 4.25 3.06
CA GLN A 240 17.34 2.89 3.16
C GLN A 240 16.45 1.87 2.44
N ALA A 241 15.13 1.97 2.60
CA ALA A 241 14.19 1.14 1.87
C ALA A 241 14.22 1.45 0.37
N HIS A 242 14.26 2.73 -0.01
CA HIS A 242 14.43 3.16 -1.40
C HIS A 242 15.76 2.69 -2.00
N GLU A 243 16.88 2.70 -1.26
CA GLU A 243 18.18 2.22 -1.72
C GLU A 243 18.19 0.71 -1.87
N ALA A 244 17.61 -0.03 -0.93
CA ALA A 244 17.40 -1.47 -1.05
C ALA A 244 16.61 -1.79 -2.32
N LEU A 245 15.52 -1.05 -2.58
CA LEU A 245 14.70 -1.18 -3.79
C LEU A 245 15.39 -0.62 -5.06
N ALA A 246 16.22 0.41 -4.97
CA ALA A 246 16.94 1.01 -6.09
C ALA A 246 18.16 0.20 -6.50
N THR A 247 18.72 -0.58 -5.58
CA THR A 247 19.70 -1.62 -5.88
C THR A 247 19.07 -2.70 -6.76
N LEU A 248 17.76 -2.95 -6.63
CA LEU A 248 17.00 -3.77 -7.59
C LEU A 248 16.84 -3.06 -8.96
N ARG A 249 16.75 -1.71 -8.98
CA ARG A 249 16.56 -0.88 -10.20
C ARG A 249 17.79 -0.80 -11.11
N LYS A 250 19.01 -0.72 -10.56
CA LYS A 250 20.24 -0.56 -11.36
C LYS A 250 20.46 -1.74 -12.32
N HIS A 251 19.81 -2.87 -12.07
CA HIS A 251 20.04 -4.12 -12.80
C HIS A 251 18.94 -4.45 -13.83
N ASP A 252 17.81 -3.71 -13.83
CA ASP A 252 16.72 -3.87 -14.80
C ASP A 252 16.97 -3.12 -16.13
N ARG A 253 17.85 -2.11 -16.12
CA ARG A 253 18.24 -1.38 -17.35
C ARG A 253 19.18 -2.16 -18.28
N HIS A 254 19.62 -3.37 -17.92
CA HIS A 254 20.51 -4.19 -18.72
C HIS A 254 19.83 -5.35 -19.46
N VAL A 255 18.51 -5.48 -19.37
CA VAL A 255 17.75 -6.39 -20.25
C VAL A 255 17.32 -5.61 -21.49
N ARG A 256 18.18 -5.56 -22.51
CA ARG A 256 17.71 -5.28 -23.88
C ARG A 256 16.76 -6.42 -24.28
N PRO A 257 15.66 -6.16 -24.99
CA PRO A 257 14.96 -7.22 -25.68
C PRO A 257 15.90 -7.74 -26.79
N ASP A 258 16.55 -8.87 -26.54
CA ASP A 258 17.29 -9.58 -27.58
C ASP A 258 16.28 -10.12 -28.59
N GLY A 259 16.26 -9.53 -29.78
CA GLY A 259 15.40 -10.00 -30.84
C GLY A 259 15.18 -9.02 -31.99
N LEU A 260 16.25 -8.47 -32.57
CA LEU A 260 16.38 -8.28 -34.02
C LEU A 260 17.81 -7.79 -34.32
N ARG A 261 18.60 -8.63 -34.97
CA ARG A 261 19.89 -8.22 -35.54
C ARG A 261 19.62 -7.26 -36.69
N PRO A 262 20.20 -6.04 -36.74
CA PRO A 262 20.19 -5.29 -37.98
C PRO A 262 21.20 -5.93 -38.93
N ASP A 263 20.70 -6.30 -40.10
CA ASP A 263 21.46 -6.84 -41.22
C ASP A 263 22.54 -5.84 -41.66
N ARG A 264 23.75 -6.36 -41.93
CA ARG A 264 24.86 -5.55 -42.43
C ARG A 264 24.69 -5.40 -43.94
N GLN A 265 24.21 -4.24 -44.39
CA GLN A 265 24.50 -3.76 -45.74
C GLN A 265 25.13 -2.37 -45.70
N ARG A 266 26.22 -2.25 -46.46
CA ARG A 266 27.11 -1.09 -46.63
C ARG A 266 26.50 -0.04 -47.58
N PRO A 267 27.10 1.17 -47.66
CA PRO A 267 26.38 2.42 -47.95
C PRO A 267 26.34 2.78 -49.43
N VAL A 268 25.30 3.53 -49.81
CA VAL A 268 25.18 4.39 -51.01
C VAL A 268 24.32 5.57 -50.54
N GLY A 269 24.81 6.80 -50.41
CA GLY A 269 25.03 7.75 -51.50
C GLY A 269 24.22 9.02 -51.18
N GLU A 270 24.84 10.17 -51.36
CA GLU A 270 24.37 11.52 -50.98
C GLU A 270 23.02 11.94 -51.58
N ALA A 271 22.27 12.78 -50.84
CA ALA A 271 21.55 13.92 -51.42
C ALA A 271 21.19 14.98 -50.35
N LYS A 272 21.67 16.21 -50.60
CA LYS A 272 21.32 17.48 -49.94
C LYS A 272 19.86 17.89 -50.18
N THR A 273 19.27 18.61 -49.21
CA THR A 273 18.55 19.91 -49.31
C THR A 273 17.89 20.21 -47.94
N THR A 274 18.32 21.20 -47.14
CA THR A 274 17.81 22.60 -47.06
C THR A 274 16.29 22.70 -47.23
N TRP A 275 15.52 23.38 -46.36
CA TRP A 275 15.46 24.84 -46.23
C TRP A 275 14.81 25.33 -44.92
N ASP A 276 15.29 26.49 -44.48
CA ASP A 276 14.75 27.40 -43.47
C ASP A 276 13.48 28.15 -43.95
N ALA A 277 12.66 28.51 -42.95
CA ALA A 277 11.93 29.77 -42.72
C ALA A 277 11.26 30.57 -43.87
N ALA A 278 9.93 30.71 -43.72
CA ALA A 278 9.09 31.93 -43.79
C ALA A 278 8.97 32.68 -45.15
N PRO A 279 7.92 33.51 -45.34
CA PRO A 279 7.41 34.55 -44.44
C PRO A 279 6.13 34.19 -43.67
#